data_AF-A0A7S3J9S8-F1
#
_entry.id   AF-A0A7S3J9S8-F1
#
_cell.length_a   1.000
_cell.length_b   1.000
_cell.length_c   1.000
_cell.angle_alpha   90.00
_cell.angle_beta   90.00
_cell.angle_gamma   90.00
#
_symmetry.space_group_name_H-M   'P 1'
#
loop_
_entity.id
_entity.type
_entity.pdbx_description
1 polymer ?
#
loop_
_entity_poly.entity_id
_entity_poly.type
_entity_poly.pdbx_seq_one_letter_code
_entity_poly.pdbx_strand_id
1 'polypeptide(L)'
;AGENFLISMNSGFIFGIDFGVAFDNGIHLGIPELIPFRLTSQIQELIEPYSMKGYMKHALYALRRNQNLILDTCDIFIKEPLIEWIKEAQNQSEEDNSFSKQGGVEIDDQDKMALCLQKIKRVKDKLKGKNSAHIMMRELADSIHYKKDYFPQLKSALC
;
A
#
# COMPACT_ATOMS: atom_id res chain seq x y z
N ALA A 1 5.84 -13.41 -3.90
CA ALA A 1 6.38 -12.03 -3.85
C ALA A 1 7.76 -11.83 -4.53
N GLY A 2 8.60 -12.85 -4.71
CA GLY A 2 9.90 -12.72 -5.43
C GLY A 2 9.79 -12.34 -6.91
N GLU A 3 8.62 -12.54 -7.51
CA GLU A 3 8.39 -12.49 -8.97
C GLU A 3 7.99 -11.10 -9.49
N ASN A 4 7.76 -10.11 -8.62
CA ASN A 4 7.22 -8.80 -9.03
C ASN A 4 8.30 -7.81 -9.52
N PHE A 5 9.54 -8.26 -9.64
CA PHE A 5 10.66 -7.49 -10.15
C PHE A 5 11.35 -8.22 -11.30
N LEU A 6 11.46 -7.55 -12.46
CA LEU A 6 12.32 -7.98 -13.55
C LEU A 6 13.63 -7.21 -13.51
N ILE A 7 14.74 -7.89 -13.77
CA ILE A 7 16.06 -7.25 -13.88
C ILE A 7 16.53 -7.37 -15.32
N SER A 8 16.83 -6.23 -15.95
CA SER A 8 17.49 -6.24 -17.25
C SER A 8 18.93 -6.67 -17.09
N MET A 9 19.30 -7.79 -17.70
CA MET A 9 20.68 -8.30 -17.64
C MET A 9 21.69 -7.41 -18.39
N ASN A 10 21.21 -6.56 -19.31
CA ASN A 10 22.06 -5.68 -20.12
C ASN A 10 22.38 -4.36 -19.39
N SER A 11 21.42 -3.79 -18.67
CA SER A 11 21.59 -2.48 -18.00
C SER A 11 21.63 -2.56 -16.48
N GLY A 12 21.22 -3.67 -15.88
CA GLY A 12 21.03 -3.81 -14.44
C GLY A 12 19.80 -3.10 -13.89
N PHE A 13 18.92 -2.55 -14.75
CA PHE A 13 17.70 -1.88 -14.28
C PHE A 13 16.66 -2.85 -13.75
N ILE A 14 16.00 -2.44 -12.66
CA ILE A 14 14.92 -3.18 -12.01
C ILE A 14 13.58 -2.57 -12.43
N PHE A 15 12.65 -3.41 -12.88
CA PHE A 15 11.30 -3.05 -13.28
C PHE A 15 10.28 -3.75 -12.38
N GLY A 16 9.38 -2.99 -11.75
CA GLY A 16 8.21 -3.55 -11.07
C GLY A 16 7.14 -3.90 -12.09
N ILE A 17 6.56 -5.10 -12.02
CA ILE A 17 5.60 -5.60 -13.03
C ILE A 17 4.19 -5.88 -12.50
N ASP A 18 4.00 -5.84 -11.19
CA ASP A 18 2.72 -6.14 -10.56
C ASP A 18 2.32 -5.00 -9.62
N PHE A 19 1.18 -4.39 -9.94
CA PHE A 19 0.59 -3.26 -9.22
C PHE A 19 -0.82 -3.58 -8.71
N GLY A 20 -1.19 -4.87 -8.63
CA GLY A 20 -2.52 -5.30 -8.18
C GLY A 20 -2.83 -4.85 -6.74
N VAL A 21 -1.79 -4.67 -5.91
CA VAL A 21 -1.89 -4.10 -4.56
C VAL A 21 -1.41 -2.66 -4.57
N ALA A 22 -2.36 -1.72 -4.54
CA ALA A 22 -2.09 -0.28 -4.52
C ALA A 22 -2.76 0.43 -3.33
N PHE A 23 -2.40 1.69 -3.09
CA PHE A 23 -2.98 2.54 -2.03
C PHE A 23 -3.10 1.83 -0.68
N ASP A 24 -1.99 1.19 -0.29
CA ASP A 24 -1.79 0.51 0.99
C ASP A 24 -2.70 -0.72 1.24
N ASN A 25 -3.36 -1.25 0.19
CA ASN A 25 -4.19 -2.46 0.29
C ASN A 25 -3.46 -3.70 0.82
N GLY A 26 -2.12 -3.73 0.81
CA GLY A 26 -1.32 -4.82 1.39
C GLY A 26 -1.55 -5.01 2.90
N ILE A 27 -2.05 -3.98 3.59
CA ILE A 27 -2.40 -4.05 5.03
C ILE A 27 -3.73 -4.79 5.26
N HIS A 28 -4.56 -4.96 4.23
CA HIS A 28 -5.84 -5.65 4.34
C HIS A 28 -5.74 -7.14 3.99
N LEU A 29 -4.58 -7.62 3.53
CA LEU A 29 -4.34 -9.03 3.27
C LEU A 29 -4.40 -9.86 4.57
N GLY A 30 -4.74 -11.14 4.49
CA GLY A 30 -4.83 -12.03 5.66
C GLY A 30 -3.56 -12.01 6.54
N ILE A 31 -2.38 -11.85 5.92
CA ILE A 31 -1.14 -11.47 6.59
C ILE A 31 -0.74 -10.08 6.07
N PRO A 32 -0.73 -9.03 6.92
CA PRO A 32 -0.51 -7.67 6.46
C PRO A 32 0.95 -7.43 6.06
N GLU A 33 1.16 -6.72 4.96
CA GLU A 33 2.48 -6.26 4.56
C GLU A 33 2.88 -5.02 5.38
N LEU A 34 3.75 -5.20 6.37
CA LEU A 34 4.20 -4.14 7.30
C LEU A 34 5.50 -3.42 6.88
N ILE A 35 5.82 -3.43 5.58
CA ILE A 35 7.01 -2.77 5.03
C ILE A 35 6.63 -1.82 3.88
N PRO A 36 7.25 -0.63 3.77
CA PRO A 36 6.90 0.34 2.74
C PRO A 36 7.50 -0.01 1.36
N PHE A 37 8.58 -0.78 1.32
CA PHE A 37 9.22 -1.28 0.11
C PHE A 37 10.17 -2.42 0.46
N ARG A 38 10.52 -3.25 -0.53
CA ARG A 38 11.48 -4.34 -0.34
C ARG A 38 12.91 -3.80 -0.29
N LEU A 39 13.55 -3.96 0.86
CA LEU A 39 14.97 -3.67 1.06
C LEU A 39 15.61 -4.79 1.87
N THR A 40 15.95 -5.88 1.19
CA THR A 40 16.60 -7.05 1.82
C THR A 40 18.11 -6.85 1.89
N SER A 41 18.79 -7.68 2.67
CA SER A 41 20.26 -7.68 2.76
C SER A 41 20.93 -7.82 1.40
N GLN A 42 20.41 -8.67 0.51
CA GLN A 42 20.98 -8.83 -0.85
C GLN A 42 20.96 -7.52 -1.65
N ILE A 43 19.89 -6.71 -1.53
CA ILE A 43 19.80 -5.41 -2.20
C ILE A 43 20.75 -4.40 -1.53
N GLN A 44 20.88 -4.45 -0.20
CA GLN A 44 21.78 -3.55 0.53
C GLN A 44 23.25 -3.83 0.19
N GLU A 45 23.66 -5.09 0.24
CA GLU A 45 25.02 -5.55 -0.06
C GLU A 45 25.42 -5.22 -1.50
N LEU A 46 24.50 -5.34 -2.46
CA LEU A 46 24.76 -4.98 -3.87
C LEU A 46 25.12 -3.50 -4.05
N ILE A 47 24.65 -2.63 -3.16
CA ILE A 47 24.80 -1.18 -3.28
C ILE A 47 26.03 -0.68 -2.51
N GLU A 48 26.67 -1.53 -1.70
CA GLU A 48 27.89 -1.14 -0.98
C GLU A 48 29.04 -0.79 -1.94
N PRO A 49 29.87 0.21 -1.60
CA PRO A 49 29.87 1.00 -0.36
C PRO A 49 28.93 2.23 -0.38
N TYR A 50 28.07 2.36 -1.40
CA TYR A 50 27.15 3.49 -1.55
C TYR A 50 25.94 3.37 -0.61
N SER A 51 25.24 4.48 -0.40
CA SER A 51 24.03 4.52 0.42
C SER A 51 22.79 4.89 -0.39
N MET A 52 21.78 4.03 -0.38
CA MET A 52 20.47 4.33 -0.98
C MET A 52 19.76 5.55 -0.37
N LYS A 53 20.06 5.88 0.89
CA LYS A 53 19.42 6.98 1.61
C LYS A 53 19.55 8.31 0.86
N GLY A 54 20.70 8.56 0.21
CA GLY A 54 20.92 9.77 -0.58
C GLY A 54 20.00 9.83 -1.79
N TYR A 55 19.98 8.78 -2.61
CA TYR A 55 19.13 8.70 -3.80
C TYR A 55 17.64 8.81 -3.47
N MET A 56 17.19 8.09 -2.43
CA MET A 56 15.80 8.14 -1.97
C MET A 56 15.39 9.53 -1.47
N LYS A 57 16.29 10.26 -0.79
CA LYS A 57 16.02 11.64 -0.37
C LYS A 57 15.78 12.58 -1.56
N HIS A 58 16.58 12.47 -2.61
CA HIS A 58 16.43 13.30 -3.82
C HIS A 58 15.11 12.99 -4.54
N ALA A 59 14.79 11.70 -4.69
CA ALA A 59 13.51 11.27 -5.27
C ALA A 59 12.32 11.78 -4.45
N LEU A 60 12.33 11.60 -3.13
CA LEU A 60 11.28 12.12 -2.24
C LEU A 60 11.17 13.64 -2.31
N TYR A 61 12.28 14.37 -2.34
CA TYR A 61 12.26 15.83 -2.48
C TYR A 61 11.55 16.28 -3.77
N ALA A 62 11.89 15.64 -4.90
CA ALA A 62 11.24 15.92 -6.18
C ALA A 62 9.73 15.61 -6.16
N LEU A 63 9.33 14.47 -5.58
CA LEU A 63 7.92 14.10 -5.43
C LEU A 63 7.16 15.13 -4.59
N ARG A 64 7.72 15.57 -3.46
CA ARG A 64 7.08 16.54 -2.57
C ARG A 64 6.96 17.93 -3.20
N ARG A 65 7.94 18.34 -4.01
CA ARG A 65 7.90 19.62 -4.74
C ARG A 65 6.73 19.68 -5.73
N ASN A 66 6.36 18.55 -6.32
CA ASN A 66 5.26 18.42 -7.28
C ASN A 66 4.02 17.72 -6.68
N GLN A 67 3.83 17.81 -5.35
CA GLN A 67 2.79 17.05 -4.65
C GLN A 67 1.37 17.28 -5.18
N ASN A 68 1.04 18.50 -5.66
CA ASN A 68 -0.30 18.81 -6.15
C ASN A 68 -0.64 17.98 -7.39
N LEU A 69 0.27 17.95 -8.36
CA LEU A 69 0.11 17.13 -9.57
C LEU A 69 -0.04 15.64 -9.23
N ILE A 70 0.75 15.13 -8.29
CA ILE A 70 0.64 13.74 -7.84
C ILE A 70 -0.73 13.48 -7.20
N LEU A 71 -1.18 14.37 -6.33
CA LEU A 71 -2.46 14.25 -5.64
C LEU A 71 -3.64 14.30 -6.61
N ASP A 72 -3.63 15.23 -7.57
CA ASP A 72 -4.68 15.37 -8.56
C ASP A 72 -4.77 14.12 -9.45
N THR A 73 -3.62 13.59 -9.90
CA THR A 73 -3.58 12.33 -10.64
C THR A 73 -4.07 11.15 -9.81
N CYS A 74 -3.66 11.05 -8.54
CA CYS A 74 -4.15 9.99 -7.65
C CYS A 74 -5.66 10.11 -7.38
N ASP A 75 -6.20 11.32 -7.23
CA ASP A 75 -7.62 11.57 -6.99
C ASP A 75 -8.49 11.15 -8.17
N ILE A 76 -8.02 11.39 -9.40
CA ILE A 76 -8.67 10.88 -10.62
C ILE A 76 -8.58 9.36 -10.64
N PHE A 77 -7.38 8.80 -10.46
CA PHE A 77 -7.13 7.37 -10.55
C PHE A 77 -8.00 6.59 -9.55
N ILE A 78 -8.03 6.99 -8.28
CA ILE A 78 -8.73 6.23 -7.24
C ILE A 78 -10.25 6.20 -7.44
N LYS A 79 -10.82 7.21 -8.11
CA LYS A 79 -12.26 7.29 -8.38
C LYS A 79 -12.67 6.52 -9.63
N GLU A 80 -11.71 5.97 -10.37
CA GLU A 80 -12.00 5.21 -11.58
C GLU A 80 -12.75 3.91 -11.23
N PRO A 81 -13.97 3.70 -11.76
CA PRO A 81 -14.85 2.59 -11.38
C PRO A 81 -14.32 1.21 -11.81
N LEU A 82 -13.23 1.17 -12.58
CA LEU A 82 -12.59 -0.06 -13.06
C LEU A 82 -11.64 -0.69 -12.02
N ILE A 83 -11.30 0.00 -10.94
CA ILE A 83 -10.26 -0.51 -10.03
C ILE A 83 -10.82 -1.53 -9.03
N GLU A 84 -10.23 -2.71 -9.07
CA GLU A 84 -10.66 -3.94 -8.39
C GLU A 84 -10.54 -3.92 -6.85
N TRP A 85 -9.94 -2.89 -6.24
CA TRP A 85 -9.84 -2.83 -4.77
C TRP A 85 -11.18 -2.67 -4.06
N ILE A 86 -12.21 -2.19 -4.76
CA ILE A 86 -13.60 -2.19 -4.28
C ILE A 86 -14.17 -3.62 -4.27
N LYS A 87 -13.77 -4.46 -5.22
CA LYS A 87 -14.17 -5.89 -5.29
C LYS A 87 -13.42 -6.73 -4.27
N GLU A 88 -12.16 -6.39 -3.97
CA GLU A 88 -11.36 -7.06 -2.95
C GLU A 88 -11.96 -6.89 -1.54
N ALA A 89 -12.47 -5.69 -1.22
CA ALA A 89 -13.23 -5.44 0.01
C ALA A 89 -14.52 -6.29 0.11
N GLN A 90 -15.09 -6.68 -1.04
CA GLN A 90 -16.25 -7.56 -1.11
C GLN A 90 -15.84 -9.04 -0.97
N ASN A 91 -14.76 -9.47 -1.64
CA ASN A 91 -14.32 -10.87 -1.65
C ASN A 91 -13.65 -11.34 -0.34
N GLN A 92 -12.97 -10.45 0.40
CA GLN A 92 -12.33 -10.82 1.68
C GLN A 92 -13.33 -11.10 2.81
N SER A 93 -14.62 -10.79 2.62
CA SER A 93 -15.69 -11.21 3.52
C SER A 93 -16.15 -12.66 3.28
N GLU A 94 -15.77 -13.26 2.14
CA GLU A 94 -16.30 -14.55 1.68
C GLU A 94 -15.34 -15.73 1.90
N GLU A 95 -14.02 -15.52 2.00
CA GLU A 95 -13.05 -16.63 2.12
C GLU A 95 -13.00 -17.32 3.50
N ASP A 96 -13.58 -16.73 4.56
CA ASP A 96 -13.70 -17.36 5.88
C ASP A 96 -14.96 -18.26 6.02
N ASN A 97 -15.83 -18.35 5.01
CA ASN A 97 -17.02 -19.20 5.04
C ASN A 97 -17.11 -20.13 3.82
N SER A 98 -16.50 -21.31 3.95
CA SER A 98 -16.92 -22.48 3.18
C SER A 98 -18.34 -22.89 3.59
N PHE A 99 -19.36 -22.17 3.10
CA PHE A 99 -20.77 -22.54 2.90
C PHE A 99 -21.59 -21.24 2.82
N SER A 100 -21.86 -20.74 1.61
CA SER A 100 -23.12 -20.11 1.15
C SER A 100 -22.86 -19.25 -0.09
N LYS A 101 -23.26 -19.76 -1.26
CA LYS A 101 -23.52 -18.93 -2.43
C LYS A 101 -24.71 -18.02 -2.13
N GLN A 102 -24.53 -16.70 -2.30
CA GLN A 102 -25.51 -15.66 -2.70
C GLN A 102 -25.38 -14.40 -1.84
N GLY A 103 -25.00 -13.30 -2.49
CA GLY A 103 -25.24 -11.94 -2.00
C GLY A 103 -23.97 -11.12 -1.79
N GLY A 104 -23.33 -10.70 -2.87
CA GLY A 104 -22.32 -9.64 -2.77
C GLY A 104 -22.96 -8.39 -2.16
N VAL A 105 -22.47 -7.95 -1.00
CA VAL A 105 -22.90 -6.70 -0.39
C VAL A 105 -22.42 -5.57 -1.29
N GLU A 106 -23.33 -4.96 -2.04
CA GLU A 106 -23.04 -3.71 -2.74
C GLU A 106 -22.75 -2.64 -1.68
N ILE A 107 -21.48 -2.25 -1.56
CA ILE A 107 -21.08 -1.11 -0.74
C ILE A 107 -21.74 0.13 -1.35
N ASP A 108 -22.41 0.94 -0.52
CA ASP A 108 -23.04 2.19 -0.96
C ASP A 108 -22.00 3.09 -1.64
N ASP A 109 -22.43 3.83 -2.65
CA ASP A 109 -21.53 4.70 -3.41
C ASP A 109 -20.96 5.83 -2.53
N GLN A 110 -21.67 6.24 -1.47
CA GLN A 110 -21.16 7.19 -0.48
C GLN A 110 -20.00 6.58 0.34
N ASP A 111 -20.11 5.32 0.75
CA ASP A 111 -19.08 4.63 1.53
C ASP A 111 -17.81 4.37 0.69
N LYS A 112 -17.98 4.00 -0.60
CA LYS A 112 -16.85 3.90 -1.53
C LYS A 112 -16.12 5.24 -1.68
N MET A 113 -16.86 6.33 -1.83
CA MET A 113 -16.27 7.66 -1.94
C MET A 113 -15.55 8.08 -0.65
N ALA A 114 -16.11 7.76 0.53
CA ALA A 114 -15.44 8.03 1.80
C ALA A 114 -14.09 7.28 1.91
N LEU A 115 -14.04 6.01 1.48
CA LEU A 115 -12.82 5.21 1.45
C LEU A 115 -11.78 5.76 0.45
N CYS A 116 -12.20 6.18 -0.74
CA CYS A 116 -11.34 6.89 -1.70
C CYS A 116 -10.67 8.11 -1.06
N LEU A 117 -11.47 8.96 -0.40
CA LEU A 117 -10.98 10.19 0.24
C LEU A 117 -10.00 9.89 1.37
N GLN A 118 -10.23 8.82 2.15
CA GLN A 118 -9.30 8.37 3.19
C GLN A 118 -7.96 7.93 2.61
N LYS A 119 -7.96 7.17 1.51
CA LYS A 119 -6.73 6.74 0.82
C LYS A 119 -5.96 7.93 0.25
N ILE A 120 -6.61 8.90 -0.39
CA ILE A 120 -5.96 10.13 -0.87
C ILE A 120 -5.40 10.95 0.29
N LYS A 121 -6.10 11.02 1.43
CA LYS A 121 -5.60 11.67 2.63
C LYS A 121 -4.30 11.04 3.13
N ARG A 122 -4.16 9.70 3.06
CA ARG A 122 -2.91 8.99 3.41
C ARG A 122 -1.78 9.35 2.43
N VAL A 123 -2.03 9.39 1.13
CA VAL A 123 -1.04 9.84 0.12
C VAL A 123 -0.58 11.27 0.42
N LYS A 124 -1.51 12.17 0.71
CA LYS A 124 -1.21 13.56 1.10
C LYS A 124 -0.35 13.64 2.35
N ASP A 125 -0.64 12.82 3.35
CA ASP A 125 0.13 12.75 4.59
C ASP A 125 1.57 12.26 4.36
N LYS A 126 1.76 11.27 3.47
CA LYS A 126 3.10 10.80 3.02
C LYS A 126 3.88 11.91 2.31
N LEU A 127 3.24 12.64 1.39
CA LEU A 127 3.85 13.76 0.66
C LEU A 127 4.18 14.95 1.57
N LYS A 128 3.39 15.18 2.63
CA LYS A 128 3.74 16.17 3.67
C LYS A 128 4.87 15.73 4.60
N GLY A 129 5.34 14.49 4.48
CA GLY A 129 6.44 13.96 5.29
C GLY A 129 6.05 13.54 6.70
N LYS A 130 4.77 13.19 6.92
CA LYS A 130 4.40 12.49 8.16
C LYS A 130 5.12 11.13 8.23
N ASN A 131 5.37 10.69 9.45
CA ASN A 131 6.06 9.42 9.71
C ASN A 131 5.28 8.24 9.11
N SER A 132 5.93 7.44 8.27
CA SER A 132 5.30 6.31 7.57
C SER A 132 4.75 5.25 8.52
N ALA A 133 5.45 4.94 9.61
CA ALA A 133 4.99 3.97 10.60
C ALA A 133 3.70 4.43 11.30
N HIS A 134 3.55 5.74 11.53
CA HIS A 134 2.30 6.29 12.08
C HIS A 134 1.14 6.22 11.08
N ILE A 135 1.41 6.40 9.78
CA ILE A 135 0.38 6.25 8.75
C ILE A 135 -0.06 4.79 8.67
N MET A 136 0.91 3.87 8.66
CA MET A 136 0.67 2.42 8.63
C MET A 136 -0.09 1.93 9.87
N MET A 137 0.27 2.43 11.07
CA MET A 137 -0.45 2.07 12.30
C MET A 137 -1.92 2.51 12.27
N ARG A 138 -2.21 3.69 11.73
CA ARG A 138 -3.61 4.15 11.58
C ARG A 138 -4.38 3.25 10.63
N GLU A 139 -3.76 2.87 9.52
CA GLU A 139 -4.38 1.99 8.55
C GLU A 139 -4.61 0.58 9.08
N LEU A 140 -3.65 0.04 9.84
CA LEU A 140 -3.80 -1.23 10.53
C LEU A 140 -4.95 -1.19 11.55
N ALA A 141 -5.16 -0.05 12.22
CA ALA A 141 -6.29 0.15 13.12
C ALA A 141 -7.64 0.27 12.39
N ASP A 142 -7.63 0.68 11.12
CA ASP A 142 -8.81 0.76 10.25
C ASP A 142 -9.08 -0.57 9.50
N SER A 143 -8.25 -1.61 9.68
CA SER A 143 -8.34 -2.86 8.92
C SER A 143 -8.97 -4.02 9.70
N ILE A 144 -9.14 -5.16 9.01
CA ILE A 144 -9.68 -6.41 9.58
C ILE A 144 -8.86 -6.94 10.78
N HIS A 145 -7.62 -6.49 10.92
CA HIS A 145 -6.72 -6.94 11.98
C HIS A 145 -7.02 -6.30 13.33
N TYR A 146 -7.70 -5.15 13.40
CA TYR A 146 -7.90 -4.39 14.65
C TYR A 146 -8.52 -5.22 15.78
N LYS A 147 -9.46 -6.13 15.45
CA LYS A 147 -10.18 -6.97 16.42
C LYS A 147 -9.53 -8.33 16.66
N LYS A 148 -8.38 -8.62 16.05
CA LYS A 148 -7.71 -9.93 16.14
C LYS A 148 -6.74 -9.95 17.34
N ASP A 149 -6.58 -11.10 17.96
CA ASP A 149 -5.76 -11.27 19.17
C ASP A 149 -4.28 -10.91 18.96
N TYR A 150 -3.79 -11.03 17.73
CA TYR A 150 -2.41 -10.72 17.34
C TYR A 150 -2.16 -9.22 17.05
N PHE A 151 -3.19 -8.38 17.10
CA PHE A 151 -3.07 -6.95 16.79
C PHE A 151 -2.03 -6.21 17.66
N PRO A 152 -1.93 -6.45 18.99
CA PRO A 152 -0.92 -5.79 19.82
C PRO A 152 0.51 -6.07 19.36
N GLN A 153 0.79 -7.28 18.87
CA GLN A 153 2.10 -7.69 18.37
C GLN A 153 2.42 -6.98 17.06
N LEU A 154 1.45 -6.88 16.13
CA LEU A 154 1.62 -6.12 14.89
C LEU A 154 1.86 -4.63 15.17
N LYS A 155 1.13 -4.06 16.14
CA LYS A 155 1.33 -2.67 16.57
C LYS A 155 2.73 -2.45 17.13
N SER A 156 3.22 -3.38 17.95
CA SER A 156 4.57 -3.32 18.51
C SER A 156 5.67 -3.40 17.46
N ALA A 157 5.45 -4.12 16.35
CA ALA A 157 6.44 -4.22 15.27
C ALA A 157 6.62 -2.92 14.47
N LEU A 158 5.69 -1.97 14.58
CA LEU A 158 5.74 -0.67 13.90
C LEU A 158 6.27 0.47 14.79
N CYS A 159 6.50 0.23 16.08
CA CYS A 159 7.00 1.20 17.06
C CYS A 159 8.49 1.00 17.36
#